data_AF-A0A2P2D792-F1
#
_entry.id   AF-A0A2P2D792-F1
#
_cell.length_a   1.000
_cell.length_b   1.000
_cell.length_c   1.000
_cell.angle_alpha   90.00
_cell.angle_beta   90.00
_cell.angle_gamma   90.00
#
_symmetry.space_group_name_H-M   'P 1'
#
loop_
_entity.id
_entity.type
_entity.pdbx_description
1 polymer ?
#
loop_
_entity_poly.entity_id
_entity_poly.type
_entity_poly.pdbx_seq_one_letter_code
_entity_poly.pdbx_strand_id
1 'polypeptide(L)'
;MKNTFFSILTILIFAGLISCGGAKVSQAECDPVVNELISNLAVGQTPEQTEKLKAMQGQISAHLLKECMTGKYDLTCLKSSKTLAALATCKK
;
A
#
# COMPACT_ATOMS: atom_id res chain seq x y z
N MET A 1 38.05 -31.75 0.36
CA MET A 1 37.80 -31.16 -0.97
C MET A 1 36.32 -30.80 -1.06
N LYS A 2 36.06 -29.54 -1.46
CA LYS A 2 34.87 -29.03 -2.17
C LYS A 2 33.49 -29.15 -1.49
N ASN A 3 33.14 -28.06 -0.80
CA ASN A 3 31.95 -27.24 -1.00
C ASN A 3 30.75 -27.90 -1.72
N THR A 4 29.71 -28.20 -0.95
CA THR A 4 28.33 -28.14 -1.43
C THR A 4 27.57 -27.17 -0.52
N PHE A 5 28.01 -25.93 -0.60
CA PHE A 5 27.32 -24.75 -0.13
C PHE A 5 26.07 -24.51 -0.99
N PHE A 6 25.03 -23.93 -0.39
CA PHE A 6 23.99 -23.17 -1.08
C PHE A 6 23.15 -23.93 -2.12
N SER A 7 22.09 -24.63 -1.72
CA SER A 7 20.99 -24.87 -2.67
C SER A 7 19.61 -25.21 -2.09
N ILE A 8 19.34 -24.93 -0.80
CA ILE A 8 18.03 -25.21 -0.18
C ILE A 8 17.24 -23.90 0.06
N LEU A 9 17.79 -22.74 -0.30
CA LEU A 9 17.18 -21.42 -0.09
C LEU A 9 16.50 -20.84 -1.34
N THR A 10 15.83 -21.68 -2.13
CA THR A 10 15.06 -21.25 -3.31
C THR A 10 13.83 -22.13 -3.54
N ILE A 11 13.13 -22.49 -2.46
CA ILE A 11 11.71 -22.89 -2.57
C ILE A 11 10.92 -21.58 -2.68
N LEU A 12 11.01 -20.98 -3.87
CA LEU A 12 10.05 -20.03 -4.45
C LEU A 12 8.64 -20.57 -4.13
N ILE A 13 7.88 -20.03 -3.18
CA ILE A 13 7.13 -18.75 -3.24
C ILE A 13 6.34 -18.54 -4.56
N PHE A 14 6.09 -19.61 -5.32
CA PHE A 14 5.19 -19.58 -6.48
C PHE A 14 3.98 -20.51 -6.30
N ALA A 15 3.52 -20.68 -5.06
CA ALA A 15 2.14 -21.08 -4.80
C ALA A 15 1.26 -19.82 -4.89
N GLY A 16 0.90 -19.41 -6.11
CA GLY A 16 0.09 -18.21 -6.31
C GLY A 16 -0.36 -17.95 -7.75
N LEU A 17 -0.41 -18.98 -8.59
CA LEU A 17 -0.93 -18.89 -9.96
C LEU A 17 -2.38 -19.41 -10.03
N ILE A 18 -3.28 -18.94 -9.17
CA ILE A 18 -4.72 -19.08 -9.43
C ILE A 18 -5.45 -17.92 -8.73
N SER A 19 -5.88 -16.92 -9.50
CA SER A 19 -7.21 -16.30 -9.45
C SER A 19 -7.16 -14.84 -9.92
N CYS A 20 -7.89 -14.57 -11.02
CA CYS A 20 -8.30 -13.22 -11.41
C CYS A 20 -9.08 -12.56 -10.27
N GLY A 21 -8.44 -11.63 -9.59
CA GLY A 21 -9.00 -10.83 -8.51
C GLY A 21 -7.83 -10.36 -7.67
N GLY A 22 -7.44 -9.09 -7.81
CA GLY A 22 -6.18 -8.52 -7.31
C GLY A 22 -5.72 -9.14 -6.00
N ALA A 23 -4.45 -9.54 -5.94
CA ALA A 23 -3.86 -10.19 -4.78
C ALA A 23 -4.32 -9.49 -3.51
N LYS A 24 -5.05 -10.20 -2.65
CA LYS A 24 -5.52 -9.64 -1.38
C LYS A 24 -4.28 -9.23 -0.59
N VAL A 25 -4.10 -7.93 -0.45
CA VAL A 25 -2.98 -7.36 0.27
C VAL A 25 -3.28 -7.46 1.76
N SER A 26 -2.29 -7.87 2.55
CA SER A 26 -2.49 -7.95 3.99
C SER A 26 -2.53 -6.56 4.62
N GLN A 27 -3.26 -6.40 5.73
CA GLN A 27 -3.32 -5.11 6.44
C GLN A 27 -1.92 -4.61 6.77
N ALA A 28 -1.00 -5.49 7.17
CA ALA A 28 0.38 -5.16 7.49
C ALA A 28 1.17 -4.51 6.35
N GLU A 29 0.76 -4.72 5.10
CA GLU A 29 1.38 -4.10 3.92
C GLU A 29 0.69 -2.78 3.56
N CYS A 30 -0.63 -2.67 3.75
CA CYS A 30 -1.41 -1.47 3.47
C CYS A 30 -1.27 -0.38 4.54
N ASP A 31 -1.24 -0.74 5.82
CA ASP A 31 -1.18 0.18 6.95
C ASP A 31 -0.02 1.19 6.84
N PRO A 32 1.26 0.77 6.66
CA PRO A 32 2.36 1.70 6.53
C PRO A 32 2.24 2.59 5.28
N VAL A 33 1.72 2.06 4.17
CA VAL A 33 1.56 2.81 2.91
C VAL A 33 0.49 3.89 3.03
N VAL A 34 -0.67 3.56 3.60
CA VAL A 34 -1.76 4.52 3.81
C VAL A 34 -1.37 5.57 4.84
N ASN A 35 -0.65 5.18 5.89
CA ASN A 35 -0.17 6.14 6.89
C ASN A 35 0.88 7.11 6.30
N GLU A 36 1.84 6.59 5.53
CA GLU A 36 2.86 7.40 4.85
C GLU A 36 2.22 8.38 3.85
N LEU A 37 1.22 7.93 3.09
CA LEU A 37 0.44 8.78 2.20
C LEU A 37 -0.24 9.93 2.97
N ILE A 38 -0.93 9.64 4.08
CA ILE A 38 -1.62 10.69 4.85
C ILE A 38 -0.61 11.67 5.47
N SER A 39 0.53 11.17 5.96
CA SER A 39 1.62 12.03 6.41
C SER A 39 2.14 12.93 5.29
N ASN A 40 2.37 12.40 4.09
CA ASN A 40 2.79 13.19 2.94
C ASN A 40 1.74 14.21 2.51
N LEU A 41 0.46 13.88 2.63
CA LEU A 41 -0.63 14.82 2.36
C LEU A 41 -0.69 15.98 3.34
N ALA A 42 -0.30 15.77 4.60
CA ALA A 42 -0.21 16.86 5.57
C ALA A 42 0.97 17.80 5.25
N VAL A 43 2.01 17.31 4.58
CA VAL A 43 3.17 18.11 4.19
C VAL A 43 2.79 19.06 3.05
N GLY A 44 2.76 20.37 3.36
CA GLY A 44 2.48 21.42 2.38
C GLY A 44 1.01 21.88 2.32
N GLN A 45 0.14 21.34 3.17
CA GLN A 45 -1.22 21.86 3.35
C GLN A 45 -1.24 23.02 4.37
N THR A 46 -2.19 23.94 4.18
CA THR A 46 -2.41 25.02 5.14
C THR A 46 -2.93 24.45 6.48
N PRO A 47 -2.82 25.17 7.61
CA PRO A 47 -3.36 24.71 8.89
C PRO A 47 -4.85 24.36 8.83
N GLU A 48 -5.69 25.15 8.14
CA GLU A 48 -7.11 24.82 7.92
C GLU A 48 -7.31 23.52 7.14
N GLN A 49 -6.50 23.30 6.11
CA GLN A 49 -6.53 22.08 5.31
C GLN A 49 -6.05 20.87 6.10
N THR A 50 -5.07 21.07 6.99
CA THR A 50 -4.56 20.03 7.89
C THR A 50 -5.60 19.63 8.93
N GLU A 51 -6.38 20.58 9.48
CA GLU A 51 -7.50 20.28 10.36
C GLU A 51 -8.60 19.50 9.64
N LYS A 52 -8.95 19.90 8.42
CA LYS A 52 -9.91 19.14 7.58
C LYS A 52 -9.38 17.75 7.23
N LEU A 53 -8.10 17.63 6.91
CA LEU A 53 -7.46 16.35 6.66
C LEU A 53 -7.49 15.47 7.92
N LYS A 54 -7.18 16.00 9.11
CA LYS A 54 -7.27 15.28 10.38
C LYS A 54 -8.70 14.83 10.69
N ALA A 55 -9.69 15.70 10.46
CA ALA A 55 -11.10 15.37 10.68
C ALA A 55 -11.57 14.24 9.76
N MET A 56 -11.06 14.20 8.53
CA MET A 56 -11.37 13.16 7.54
C MET A 56 -10.39 11.98 7.56
N GLN A 57 -9.27 12.09 8.28
CA GLN A 57 -8.15 11.13 8.24
C GLN A 57 -8.62 9.72 8.56
N GLY A 58 -9.45 9.55 9.60
CA GLY A 58 -9.98 8.23 9.97
C GLY A 58 -10.87 7.61 8.90
N GLN A 59 -11.68 8.41 8.20
CA GLN A 59 -12.51 7.91 7.09
C GLN A 59 -11.67 7.60 5.85
N ILE A 60 -10.76 8.51 5.50
CA ILE A 60 -9.85 8.37 4.36
C ILE A 60 -8.97 7.15 4.56
N SER A 61 -8.32 7.01 5.71
CA SER A 61 -7.45 5.87 6.02
C SER A 61 -8.22 4.56 5.99
N ALA A 62 -9.39 4.46 6.64
CA ALA A 62 -10.19 3.24 6.64
C ALA A 62 -10.66 2.86 5.23
N HIS A 63 -11.06 3.85 4.42
CA HIS A 63 -11.48 3.61 3.04
C HIS A 63 -10.33 3.13 2.15
N LEU A 64 -9.19 3.83 2.22
CA LEU A 64 -7.97 3.46 1.50
C LEU A 64 -7.45 2.09 1.91
N LEU A 65 -7.41 1.81 3.21
CA LEU A 65 -6.96 0.54 3.75
C LEU A 65 -7.84 -0.60 3.26
N LYS A 66 -9.17 -0.43 3.32
CA LYS A 66 -10.14 -1.41 2.82
C LYS A 66 -9.93 -1.70 1.33
N GLU A 67 -9.86 -0.66 0.51
CA GLU A 67 -9.67 -0.82 -0.94
C GLU A 67 -8.27 -1.39 -1.28
N CYS A 68 -7.24 -1.01 -0.52
CA CYS A 68 -5.89 -1.57 -0.62
C CYS A 68 -5.88 -3.08 -0.33
N MET A 69 -6.52 -3.50 0.77
CA MET A 69 -6.66 -4.92 1.15
C MET A 69 -7.49 -5.72 0.15
N THR A 70 -8.41 -5.08 -0.57
CA THR A 70 -9.16 -5.73 -1.66
C THR A 70 -8.31 -6.00 -2.91
N GLY A 71 -7.06 -5.55 -2.93
CA GLY A 71 -6.14 -5.71 -4.07
C GLY A 71 -6.47 -4.78 -5.25
N LYS A 72 -7.36 -3.81 -5.05
CA LYS A 72 -7.75 -2.80 -6.07
C LYS A 72 -6.69 -1.74 -6.31
N TYR A 73 -5.71 -1.61 -5.43
CA TYR A 73 -4.63 -0.65 -5.59
C TYR A 73 -3.30 -1.35 -5.84
N ASP A 74 -2.46 -0.71 -6.64
CA ASP A 74 -1.04 -1.07 -6.75
C ASP A 74 -0.26 -0.50 -5.57
N LEU A 75 0.34 -1.38 -4.76
CA LEU A 75 1.07 -0.99 -3.55
C LEU A 75 2.32 -0.17 -3.87
N THR A 76 3.01 -0.47 -4.97
CA THR A 76 4.21 0.25 -5.38
C THR A 76 3.85 1.66 -5.82
N CYS A 77 2.72 1.81 -6.53
CA CYS A 77 2.16 3.12 -6.87
C CYS A 77 1.71 3.88 -5.62
N LEU A 78 0.93 3.25 -4.73
CA LEU A 78 0.43 3.89 -3.50
C LEU A 78 1.58 4.41 -2.64
N LYS A 79 2.65 3.62 -2.47
CA LYS A 79 3.84 3.97 -1.70
C LYS A 79 4.60 5.16 -2.30
N SER A 80 4.59 5.29 -3.62
CA SER A 80 5.24 6.42 -4.31
C SER A 80 4.35 7.66 -4.40
N SER A 81 3.07 7.52 -4.02
CA SER A 81 2.05 8.53 -4.19
C SER A 81 2.14 9.59 -3.10
N LYS A 82 2.07 10.86 -3.49
CA LYS A 82 2.19 12.01 -2.58
C LYS A 82 0.90 12.80 -2.44
N THR A 83 -0.15 12.44 -3.19
CA THR A 83 -1.41 13.18 -3.24
C THR A 83 -2.60 12.23 -3.32
N LEU A 84 -3.76 12.64 -2.81
CA LEU A 84 -5.01 11.87 -2.91
C LEU A 84 -5.42 11.66 -4.38
N ALA A 85 -5.14 12.64 -5.25
CA ALA A 85 -5.45 12.55 -6.68
C ALA A 85 -4.66 11.43 -7.36
N ALA A 86 -3.40 11.21 -6.96
CA ALA A 86 -2.57 10.15 -7.50
C ALA A 86 -2.98 8.74 -7.00
N LEU A 87 -3.91 8.64 -6.05
CA LEU A 87 -4.50 7.35 -5.69
C LEU A 87 -5.39 6.81 -6.80
N ALA A 88 -6.16 7.68 -7.45
CA ALA A 88 -7.04 7.27 -8.54
C ALA A 88 -6.25 6.63 -9.68
N THR A 89 -5.01 7.07 -9.91
CA THR A 89 -4.08 6.48 -10.88
C THR A 89 -3.42 5.19 -10.41
N CYS A 90 -3.38 4.94 -9.10
CA CYS A 90 -2.86 3.70 -8.52
C CYS A 90 -3.90 2.57 -8.49
N LYS A 91 -5.15 2.84 -8.88
CA LYS A 91 -6.20 1.83 -8.92
C LYS A 91 -5.97 0.91 -10.13
N LYS A 92 -6.05 -0.40 -9.89
CA LYS A 92 -5.98 -1.46 -10.90
C LYS A 92 -7.32 -1.68 -11.59
#